data_AF-A0A9P7Z628-F1
#
_entry.id   AF-A0A9P7Z628-F1
#
_cell.length_a   1.000
_cell.length_b   1.000
_cell.length_c   1.000
_cell.angle_alpha   90.00
_cell.angle_beta   90.00
_cell.angle_gamma   90.00
#
_symmetry.space_group_name_H-M   'P 1'
#
loop_
_entity.id
_entity.type
_entity.pdbx_description
1 polymer ?
#
loop_
_entity_poly.entity_id
_entity_poly.type
_entity_poly.pdbx_seq_one_letter_code
_entity_poly.pdbx_strand_id
1 'polypeptide(L)'
;MATTWPQVTAWPNDLREHATYLSDYLRKALVCIDSAWDQPVPKPLVKTMLAATSVLITKFQNTPDMTSVMQALATVQNDHRTTTETVQATVVRVQENTITHQQIATLSQETYQSVQNAAEERRTTVLIQETNDIAKETNDITKAT
;
A
#
# COMPACT_ATOMS: atom_id res chain seq x y z
N MET A 1 31.52 57.21 19.68
CA MET A 1 31.12 56.14 20.62
C MET A 1 31.65 54.83 20.08
N ALA A 2 32.15 53.92 20.92
CA ALA A 2 32.64 52.62 20.45
C ALA A 2 31.45 51.79 19.94
N THR A 3 31.52 51.29 18.71
CA THR A 3 30.48 50.41 18.16
C THR A 3 30.45 49.12 18.97
N THR A 4 29.28 48.78 19.53
CA THR A 4 29.13 47.56 20.33
C THR A 4 28.96 46.35 19.42
N TRP A 5 29.92 45.42 19.49
CA TRP A 5 29.87 44.15 18.79
C TRP A 5 28.62 43.33 19.13
N PRO A 6 28.02 42.63 18.16
CA PRO A 6 26.80 41.86 18.41
C PRO A 6 27.08 40.72 19.39
N GLN A 7 26.20 40.59 20.38
CA GLN A 7 26.26 39.54 21.40
C GLN A 7 25.40 38.35 21.00
N VAL A 8 25.81 37.15 21.40
CA VAL A 8 25.01 35.93 21.24
C VAL A 8 24.63 35.42 22.62
N THR A 9 23.33 35.25 22.84
CA THR A 9 22.79 34.63 24.05
C THR A 9 22.59 33.12 23.85
N ALA A 10 21.96 32.71 22.74
CA ALA A 10 21.82 31.32 22.33
C ALA A 10 21.55 31.22 20.81
N TRP A 11 22.05 30.17 20.17
CA TRP A 11 21.78 29.90 18.75
C TRP A 11 20.48 29.08 18.57
N PRO A 12 19.62 29.42 17.60
CA PRO A 12 18.43 28.62 17.31
C PRO A 12 18.75 27.20 16.83
N ASN A 13 17.86 26.27 17.17
CA ASN A 13 17.94 24.87 16.75
C ASN A 13 17.28 24.62 15.38
N ASP A 14 16.19 25.31 15.07
CA ASP A 14 15.54 25.20 13.76
C ASP A 14 16.46 25.75 12.65
N LEU A 15 16.47 25.08 11.48
CA LEU A 15 17.34 25.45 10.36
C LEU A 15 17.05 26.87 9.85
N ARG A 16 15.77 27.22 9.68
CA ARG A 16 15.35 28.49 9.10
C ARG A 16 15.55 29.62 10.10
N GLU A 17 15.24 29.40 11.36
CA GLU A 17 15.51 30.35 12.43
C GLU A 17 17.01 30.58 12.59
N HIS A 18 17.82 29.53 12.56
CA HIS A 18 19.28 29.63 12.63
C HIS A 18 19.82 30.46 11.48
N ALA A 19 19.39 30.18 10.24
CA ALA A 19 19.81 30.94 9.06
C ALA A 19 19.45 32.43 9.17
N THR A 20 18.22 32.73 9.61
CA THR A 20 17.73 34.10 9.78
C THR A 20 18.53 34.84 10.85
N TYR A 21 18.73 34.20 12.00
CA TYR A 21 19.46 34.78 13.13
C TYR A 21 20.95 34.99 12.80
N LEU A 22 21.59 34.01 12.15
CA LEU A 22 22.97 34.13 11.70
C LEU A 22 23.12 35.23 10.65
N SER A 23 22.18 35.36 9.72
CA SER A 23 22.20 36.43 8.71
C SER A 23 22.14 37.82 9.35
N ASP A 24 21.22 38.05 10.30
CA ASP A 24 21.14 39.32 11.02
C ASP A 24 22.39 39.58 11.87
N TYR A 25 22.91 38.55 12.54
CA TYR A 25 24.14 38.64 13.32
C TYR A 25 25.35 39.04 12.46
N LEU A 26 25.55 38.37 11.31
CA LEU A 26 26.63 38.66 10.38
C LEU A 26 26.50 40.06 9.78
N ARG A 27 25.27 40.48 9.43
CA ARG A 27 25.01 41.84 8.93
C ARG A 27 25.38 42.90 9.96
N LYS A 28 24.98 42.72 11.22
CA LYS A 28 25.36 43.62 12.33
C LYS A 28 26.87 43.65 12.54
N ALA A 29 27.52 42.49 12.49
CA ALA A 29 28.95 42.40 12.65
C ALA A 29 29.72 43.07 11.50
N LEU A 30 29.26 42.93 10.26
CA LEU A 30 29.86 43.58 9.09
C LEU A 30 29.84 45.11 9.25
N VAL A 31 28.68 45.68 9.64
CA VAL A 31 28.58 47.12 9.94
C VAL A 31 29.57 47.54 11.04
N CYS A 32 29.75 46.69 12.06
CA CYS A 32 30.72 46.97 13.11
C CYS A 32 32.16 46.95 12.57
N ILE A 33 32.53 45.98 11.73
CA ILE A 33 33.83 45.87 11.08
C ILE A 33 34.11 47.10 10.22
N ASP A 34 33.17 47.50 9.37
CA ASP A 34 33.32 48.67 8.50
C ASP A 34 33.50 49.96 9.31
N SER A 35 32.86 50.04 10.48
CA SER A 35 32.99 51.18 11.40
C SER A 35 34.22 51.13 12.31
N ALA A 36 34.92 50.00 12.38
CA ALA A 36 35.98 49.75 13.38
C ALA A 36 37.31 50.44 13.05
N TRP A 37 37.46 51.01 11.84
CA TRP A 37 38.71 51.63 11.35
C TRP A 37 39.90 50.68 11.61
N ASP A 38 40.89 51.08 12.39
CA ASP A 38 42.08 50.25 12.71
C ASP A 38 41.90 49.32 13.92
N GLN A 39 40.69 49.24 14.51
CA GLN A 39 40.46 48.35 15.64
C GLN A 39 40.40 46.88 15.21
N PRO A 40 41.11 45.98 15.92
CA PRO A 40 41.08 44.56 15.59
C PRO A 40 39.70 43.94 15.89
N VAL A 41 39.25 43.04 15.01
CA VAL A 41 38.02 42.27 15.22
C VAL A 41 38.21 41.31 16.40
N PRO A 42 37.28 41.25 17.37
CA PRO A 42 37.40 40.37 18.52
C PRO A 42 37.45 38.88 18.12
N LYS A 43 38.46 38.15 18.60
CA LYS A 43 38.57 36.68 18.37
C LYS A 43 37.32 35.89 18.80
N PRO A 44 36.64 36.20 19.92
CA PRO A 44 35.41 35.51 20.30
C PRO A 44 34.28 35.68 19.27
N LEU A 45 34.20 36.85 18.65
CA LEU A 45 33.22 37.14 17.59
C LEU A 45 33.44 36.20 16.39
N VAL A 46 34.68 36.12 15.90
CA VAL A 46 35.04 35.27 14.77
C VAL A 46 34.77 33.79 15.06
N LYS A 47 35.11 33.31 16.26
CA LYS A 47 34.81 31.92 16.68
C LYS A 47 33.32 31.63 16.66
N THR A 48 32.51 32.55 17.15
CA THR A 48 31.05 32.44 17.18
C THR A 48 30.46 32.39 15.77
N MET A 49 30.94 33.22 14.85
CA MET A 49 30.54 33.19 13.43
C MET A 49 30.87 31.86 12.76
N LEU A 50 32.11 31.38 12.94
CA LEU A 50 32.56 30.12 12.36
C LEU A 50 31.77 28.95 12.90
N ALA A 51 31.59 28.85 14.22
CA ALA A 51 30.82 27.78 14.84
C ALA A 51 29.36 27.75 14.36
N ALA A 52 28.70 28.90 14.31
CA ALA A 52 27.31 29.00 13.83
C ALA A 52 27.20 28.62 12.35
N THR A 53 28.13 29.12 11.51
CA THR A 53 28.16 28.77 10.08
C THR A 53 28.39 27.27 9.88
N SER A 54 29.31 26.65 10.62
CA SER A 54 29.53 25.21 10.58
C SER A 54 28.27 24.42 10.97
N VAL A 55 27.58 24.84 12.03
CA VAL A 55 26.32 24.20 12.44
C VAL A 55 25.24 24.35 11.35
N LEU A 56 25.13 25.52 10.73
CA LEU A 56 24.18 25.75 9.63
C LEU A 56 24.47 24.84 8.43
N ILE A 57 25.73 24.74 8.01
CA ILE A 57 26.18 23.85 6.93
C ILE A 57 25.81 22.40 7.24
N THR A 58 26.11 21.92 8.44
CA THR A 58 25.76 20.56 8.86
C THR A 58 24.25 20.32 8.81
N LYS A 59 23.42 21.28 9.26
CA LYS A 59 21.95 21.17 9.17
C LYS A 59 21.47 21.10 7.71
N PHE A 60 22.05 21.90 6.82
CA PHE A 60 21.75 21.85 5.39
C PHE A 60 22.15 20.51 4.75
N GLN A 61 23.35 20.01 5.05
CA GLN A 61 23.82 18.72 4.54
C GLN A 61 22.98 17.53 5.01
N ASN A 62 22.41 17.62 6.22
CA ASN A 62 21.51 16.62 6.77
C ASN A 62 20.05 16.80 6.34
N THR A 63 19.72 17.88 5.63
CA THR A 63 18.36 18.05 5.08
C THR A 63 18.22 17.14 3.87
N PRO A 64 17.21 16.26 3.83
CA PRO A 64 16.98 15.40 2.68
C PRO A 64 16.83 16.22 1.39
N ASP A 65 17.41 15.73 0.30
CA ASP A 65 17.17 16.31 -1.02
C ASP A 65 15.68 16.16 -1.38
N MET A 66 14.99 17.29 -1.54
CA MET A 66 13.57 17.31 -1.86
C MET A 66 13.26 16.65 -3.19
N THR A 67 14.20 16.64 -4.15
CA THR A 67 14.04 15.94 -5.43
C THR A 67 13.92 14.43 -5.18
N SER A 68 14.85 13.89 -4.40
CA SER A 68 14.83 12.48 -3.96
C SER A 68 13.55 12.14 -3.18
N VAL A 69 13.08 13.04 -2.30
CA VAL A 69 11.81 12.85 -1.56
C VAL A 69 10.60 12.84 -2.50
N MET A 70 10.52 13.78 -3.44
CA MET A 70 9.42 13.83 -4.41
C MET A 70 9.42 12.62 -5.34
N GLN A 71 10.60 12.14 -5.76
CA GLN A 71 10.72 10.93 -6.56
C GLN A 71 10.27 9.69 -5.78
N ALA A 72 10.71 9.53 -4.52
CA ALA A 72 10.26 8.43 -3.67
C ALA A 72 8.74 8.46 -3.47
N LEU A 73 8.16 9.66 -3.27
CA LEU A 73 6.72 9.83 -3.15
C LEU A 73 5.98 9.43 -4.44
N ALA A 74 6.49 9.84 -5.60
CA ALA A 74 5.92 9.47 -6.90
C ALA A 74 5.96 7.95 -7.13
N THR A 75 7.06 7.28 -6.74
CA THR A 75 7.17 5.82 -6.79
C THR A 75 6.11 5.16 -5.90
N VAL A 76 5.99 5.59 -4.64
CA VAL A 76 4.99 5.05 -3.71
C VAL A 76 3.56 5.25 -4.22
N GLN A 77 3.26 6.40 -4.83
CA GLN A 77 1.96 6.68 -5.43
C GLN A 77 1.66 5.75 -6.62
N ASN A 78 2.66 5.50 -7.46
CA ASN A 78 2.53 4.59 -8.60
C ASN A 78 2.33 3.13 -8.15
N ASP A 79 3.09 2.70 -7.14
CA ASP A 79 2.98 1.36 -6.57
C ASP A 79 1.60 1.16 -5.95
N HIS A 80 1.12 2.13 -5.15
CA HIS A 80 -0.21 2.10 -4.57
C HIS A 80 -1.31 1.99 -5.63
N ARG A 81 -1.20 2.76 -6.71
CA ARG A 81 -2.13 2.68 -7.84
C ARG A 81 -2.13 1.29 -8.46
N THR A 82 -0.95 0.76 -8.76
CA THR A 82 -0.77 -0.57 -9.38
C THR A 82 -1.32 -1.67 -8.47
N THR A 83 -1.07 -1.60 -7.16
CA THR A 83 -1.64 -2.52 -6.17
C THR A 83 -3.17 -2.43 -6.15
N THR A 84 -3.74 -1.23 -6.17
CA THR A 84 -5.19 -1.03 -6.19
C THR A 84 -5.82 -1.66 -7.43
N GLU A 85 -5.25 -1.42 -8.62
CA GLU A 85 -5.71 -2.01 -9.89
C GLU A 85 -5.63 -3.55 -9.85
N THR A 86 -4.54 -4.10 -9.30
CA THR A 86 -4.34 -5.56 -9.17
C THR A 86 -5.33 -6.19 -8.19
N VAL A 87 -5.58 -5.54 -7.04
CA VAL A 87 -6.56 -5.99 -6.05
C VAL A 87 -7.95 -5.98 -6.66
N GLN A 88 -8.33 -4.90 -7.35
CA GLN A 88 -9.63 -4.80 -8.01
C GLN A 88 -9.83 -5.91 -9.05
N ALA A 89 -8.83 -6.15 -9.91
CA ALA A 89 -8.88 -7.24 -10.88
C ALA A 89 -9.00 -8.61 -10.20
N THR A 90 -8.29 -8.81 -9.08
CA THR A 90 -8.37 -10.06 -8.32
C THR A 90 -9.75 -10.29 -7.71
N VAL A 91 -10.37 -9.25 -7.15
CA VAL A 91 -11.73 -9.31 -6.60
C VAL A 91 -12.73 -9.72 -7.68
N VAL A 92 -12.66 -9.12 -8.87
CA VAL A 92 -13.54 -9.47 -10.01
C VAL A 92 -13.39 -10.95 -10.38
N ARG A 93 -12.15 -11.44 -10.55
CA ARG A 93 -11.92 -12.87 -10.86
C ARG A 93 -12.43 -13.81 -9.77
N VAL A 94 -12.27 -13.45 -8.49
CA VAL A 94 -12.77 -14.26 -7.37
C VAL A 94 -14.30 -14.33 -7.38
N GLN A 95 -14.97 -13.23 -7.72
CA GLN A 95 -16.42 -13.20 -7.86
C GLN A 95 -16.89 -14.08 -9.02
N GLU A 96 -16.26 -13.98 -10.20
CA GLU A 96 -16.55 -14.84 -11.36
C GLU A 96 -16.34 -16.33 -11.04
N ASN A 97 -15.24 -16.67 -10.36
CA ASN A 97 -14.98 -18.04 -9.92
C ASN A 97 -16.04 -18.54 -8.94
N THR A 98 -16.52 -17.67 -8.05
CA THR A 98 -17.59 -18.02 -7.10
C THR A 98 -18.91 -18.32 -7.81
N ILE A 99 -19.29 -17.50 -8.81
CA ILE A 99 -20.47 -17.74 -9.64
C ILE A 99 -20.34 -19.06 -10.39
N THR A 100 -19.17 -19.30 -11.00
CA THR A 100 -18.89 -20.55 -11.74
C THR A 100 -19.00 -21.77 -10.83
N HIS A 101 -18.44 -21.71 -9.61
CA HIS A 101 -18.56 -22.79 -8.63
C HIS A 101 -20.01 -23.04 -8.17
N GLN A 102 -20.82 -21.99 -8.02
CA GLN A 102 -22.25 -22.14 -7.72
C GLN A 102 -22.99 -22.85 -8.86
N GLN A 103 -22.73 -22.48 -10.11
CA GLN A 103 -23.32 -23.14 -11.28
C GLN A 103 -22.93 -24.63 -11.35
N ILE A 104 -21.66 -24.94 -11.10
CA ILE A 104 -21.17 -26.33 -11.05
C ILE A 104 -21.88 -27.11 -9.95
N ALA A 105 -22.07 -26.52 -8.75
CA ALA A 105 -22.78 -27.17 -7.66
C ALA A 105 -24.24 -27.47 -8.01
N THR A 106 -24.95 -26.52 -8.63
CA THR A 106 -26.33 -26.72 -9.10
C THR A 106 -26.41 -27.82 -10.15
N LEU A 107 -25.58 -27.76 -11.19
CA LEU A 107 -25.54 -28.79 -12.25
C LEU A 107 -25.20 -30.17 -11.68
N SER A 108 -24.30 -30.24 -10.70
CA SER A 108 -23.98 -31.49 -10.02
C SER A 108 -25.21 -32.06 -9.33
N GLN A 109 -25.95 -31.23 -8.58
CA GLN A 109 -27.17 -31.64 -7.89
C GLN A 109 -28.25 -32.12 -8.88
N GLU A 110 -28.48 -31.38 -9.96
CA GLU A 110 -29.43 -31.77 -11.02
C GLU A 110 -29.03 -33.12 -11.66
N THR A 111 -27.74 -33.31 -11.92
CA THR A 111 -27.20 -34.56 -12.46
C THR A 111 -27.44 -35.73 -11.50
N TYR A 112 -27.20 -35.53 -10.20
CA TYR A 112 -27.48 -36.55 -9.18
C TYR A 112 -28.95 -36.95 -9.15
N GLN A 113 -29.87 -35.96 -9.21
CA GLN A 113 -31.31 -36.21 -9.25
C GLN A 113 -31.73 -36.94 -10.53
N SER A 114 -31.19 -36.54 -11.68
CA SER A 114 -31.47 -37.20 -12.96
C SER A 114 -31.02 -38.66 -12.96
N VAL A 115 -29.86 -38.96 -12.39
CA VAL A 115 -29.34 -40.33 -12.28
C VAL A 115 -30.20 -41.17 -11.33
N GLN A 116 -30.66 -40.62 -10.20
CA GLN A 116 -31.58 -41.31 -9.30
C GLN A 116 -32.91 -41.64 -10.00
N ASN A 117 -33.53 -40.65 -10.64
CA ASN A 117 -34.79 -40.85 -11.36
C ASN A 117 -34.66 -41.93 -12.45
N ALA A 118 -33.56 -41.90 -13.23
CA ALA A 118 -33.31 -42.91 -14.27
C ALA A 118 -33.08 -44.31 -13.68
N ALA A 119 -32.46 -44.42 -12.50
CA ALA A 119 -32.27 -45.70 -11.82
C ALA A 119 -33.59 -46.26 -11.28
N GLU A 120 -34.47 -45.41 -10.73
CA GLU A 120 -35.81 -45.80 -10.29
C GLU A 120 -36.69 -46.23 -11.45
N GLU A 121 -36.71 -45.47 -12.55
CA GLU A 121 -37.46 -45.82 -13.76
C GLU A 121 -37.03 -47.19 -14.30
N ARG A 122 -35.71 -47.45 -14.36
CA ARG A 122 -35.18 -48.77 -14.74
C ARG A 122 -35.68 -49.87 -13.81
N ARG A 123 -35.66 -49.68 -12.49
CA ARG A 123 -36.19 -50.67 -11.54
C ARG A 123 -37.67 -50.96 -11.78
N THR A 124 -38.48 -49.94 -12.01
CA THR A 124 -39.91 -50.11 -12.32
C THR A 124 -40.12 -50.90 -13.61
N THR A 125 -39.37 -50.60 -14.67
CA THR A 125 -39.48 -51.36 -15.93
C THR A 125 -39.09 -52.83 -15.78
N VAL A 126 -38.06 -53.13 -14.98
CA VAL A 126 -37.64 -54.51 -14.69
C VAL A 126 -38.73 -55.27 -13.91
N LEU A 127 -39.30 -54.67 -12.87
CA LEU A 127 -40.37 -55.30 -12.08
C LEU A 127 -41.63 -55.57 -12.91
N ILE A 128 -42.00 -54.66 -13.81
CA ILE A 128 -43.12 -54.88 -14.75
C ILE A 128 -42.81 -56.06 -15.68
N GLN A 129 -41.60 -56.14 -16.20
CA GLN A 129 -41.18 -57.25 -17.06
C GLN A 129 -41.23 -58.59 -16.32
N GLU A 130 -40.65 -58.67 -15.12
CA GLU A 130 -40.69 -59.87 -14.29
C GLU A 130 -42.15 -60.30 -13.97
N THR A 131 -43.03 -59.34 -13.67
CA THR A 131 -44.45 -59.61 -13.42
C THR A 131 -45.14 -60.20 -14.65
N ASN A 132 -44.85 -59.66 -15.84
CA ASN A 132 -45.40 -60.17 -17.09
C ASN A 132 -44.91 -61.59 -17.40
N ASP A 133 -43.63 -61.88 -17.15
CA ASP A 133 -43.05 -63.19 -17.36
C ASP A 133 -43.68 -64.24 -16.42
N ILE A 134 -43.87 -63.92 -15.14
CA ILE A 134 -44.56 -64.78 -14.17
C ILE A 134 -46.01 -65.05 -14.60
N ALA A 135 -46.74 -64.01 -15.03
CA ALA A 135 -48.13 -64.15 -15.47
C ALA A 135 -48.24 -65.07 -16.69
N LYS A 136 -47.28 -64.99 -17.61
CA LYS A 136 -47.19 -65.87 -18.78
C LYS A 136 -46.93 -67.32 -18.38
N GLU A 137 -45.91 -67.57 -17.57
CA GLU A 137 -45.61 -68.94 -17.08
C GLU A 137 -46.80 -69.57 -16.35
N THR A 138 -47.49 -68.80 -15.52
CA THR A 138 -48.68 -69.26 -14.78
C THR A 138 -49.82 -69.67 -15.73
N ASN A 139 -50.06 -68.89 -16.79
CA ASN A 139 -51.06 -69.19 -17.80
C ASN A 139 -50.71 -70.45 -18.60
N ASP A 140 -49.43 -70.62 -18.95
CA ASP A 140 -48.95 -71.80 -19.70
C ASP A 140 -49.10 -73.09 -18.87
N ILE A 141 -48.79 -73.06 -17.57
CA ILE A 141 -49.03 -74.20 -16.65
C ILE A 141 -50.52 -74.55 -16.57
N THR A 142 -51.39 -73.55 -16.48
CA THR A 142 -52.84 -73.75 -16.35
C THR A 142 -53.45 -74.41 -17.60
N LYS A 143 -52.91 -74.14 -18.79
CA LYS A 143 -53.38 -74.75 -20.05
C LYS A 143 -52.85 -76.17 -20.29
N ALA A 144 -51.78 -76.56 -19.59
CA ALA A 144 -51.15 -77.87 -19.74
C ALA A 144 -51.73 -78.94 -18.80
N THR A 145 -52.68 -78.56 -17.93
CA THR A 145 -53.36 -79.43 -16.95
C THR A 145 -54.80 -79.68 -17.40
#